data_AF-A0A846A2V3-F1
#
_entry.id   AF-A0A846A2V3-F1
#
_cell.length_a   1.000
_cell.length_b   1.000
_cell.length_c   1.000
_cell.angle_alpha   90.00
_cell.angle_beta   90.00
_cell.angle_gamma   90.00
#
_symmetry.space_group_name_H-M   'P 1'
#
loop_
_entity.id
_entity.type
_entity.pdbx_description
1 polymer ?
#
loop_
_entity_poly.entity_id
_entity_poly.type
_entity_poly.pdbx_seq_one_letter_code
_entity_poly.pdbx_strand_id
1 'polypeptide(L)'
;MNKIPEAELQARLSQVKLLALDVDGVMTDGGLYYTESGEELRKFNVKDGMGIKLLQQTGIEVAVITNSSCRATRHRVQKLGIKYSFFAVEDKLAVL
;
A
#
# COMPACT_ATOMS: atom_id res chain seq x y z
N MET A 1 12.49 22.24 -3.85
CA MET A 1 11.04 21.94 -3.96
C MET A 1 10.27 23.00 -3.19
N ASN A 2 9.34 23.72 -3.83
CA ASN A 2 8.44 24.62 -3.11
C ASN A 2 7.46 23.76 -2.31
N LYS A 3 7.46 23.93 -0.98
CA LYS A 3 6.52 23.23 -0.11
C LYS A 3 5.13 23.83 -0.28
N ILE A 4 4.12 22.98 -0.43
CA ILE A 4 2.71 23.40 -0.38
C ILE A 4 2.46 23.98 1.03
N PRO A 5 1.83 25.16 1.16
CA PRO A 5 1.45 25.71 2.46
C PRO A 5 0.60 24.72 3.27
N GLU A 6 0.80 24.66 4.58
CA GLU A 6 0.14 23.66 5.44
C GLU A 6 -1.39 23.74 5.37
N ALA A 7 -1.96 24.95 5.38
CA ALA A 7 -3.40 25.15 5.26
C ALA A 7 -3.96 24.61 3.93
N GLU A 8 -3.21 24.78 2.84
CA GLU A 8 -3.59 24.24 1.54
C GLU A 8 -3.50 22.72 1.51
N LEU A 9 -2.44 22.15 2.11
CA LEU A 9 -2.28 20.70 2.23
C LEU A 9 -3.42 20.07 3.05
N GLN A 10 -3.76 20.65 4.19
CA GLN A 10 -4.88 20.19 5.02
C GLN A 10 -6.22 20.26 4.25
N ALA A 11 -6.46 21.35 3.53
CA ALA A 11 -7.66 21.49 2.70
C ALA A 11 -7.75 20.37 1.65
N ARG A 12 -6.65 20.06 0.94
CA ARG A 12 -6.61 18.96 -0.04
C ARG A 12 -6.82 17.59 0.62
N LEU A 13 -6.12 17.31 1.73
CA LEU A 13 -6.18 16.01 2.41
C LEU A 13 -7.54 15.74 3.07
N SER A 14 -8.24 16.77 3.55
CA SER A 14 -9.58 16.63 4.16
C SER A 14 -10.65 16.07 3.21
N GLN A 15 -10.41 16.13 1.90
CA GLN A 15 -11.32 15.61 0.88
C GLN A 15 -11.02 14.15 0.47
N VAL A 16 -9.91 13.58 0.96
CA VAL A 16 -9.47 12.23 0.59
C VAL A 16 -10.40 11.19 1.18
N LYS A 17 -10.91 10.30 0.32
CA LYS A 17 -11.78 9.17 0.70
C LYS A 17 -11.13 7.81 0.46
N LEU A 18 -10.02 7.77 -0.27
CA LEU A 18 -9.31 6.57 -0.67
C LEU A 18 -7.80 6.82 -0.63
N LEU A 19 -7.06 5.89 -0.04
CA LEU A 19 -5.61 5.78 -0.17
C LEU A 19 -5.26 4.54 -1.01
N ALA A 20 -4.74 4.74 -2.21
CA ALA A 20 -4.20 3.66 -3.04
C ALA A 20 -2.68 3.55 -2.86
N LEU A 21 -2.19 2.35 -2.59
CA LEU A 21 -0.78 2.07 -2.30
C LEU A 21 -0.19 1.09 -3.31
N ASP A 22 1.04 1.37 -3.74
CA ASP A 22 1.92 0.31 -4.25
C ASP A 22 2.50 -0.51 -3.09
N VAL A 23 3.14 -1.61 -3.40
CA VAL A 23 3.77 -2.51 -2.43
C VAL A 23 5.28 -2.30 -2.41
N ASP A 24 5.96 -2.66 -3.50
CA ASP A 24 7.42 -2.73 -3.52
C ASP A 24 8.02 -1.33 -3.56
N GLY A 25 8.78 -0.97 -2.52
CA GLY A 25 9.35 0.37 -2.34
C GLY A 25 8.41 1.41 -1.72
N VAL A 26 7.17 1.02 -1.41
CA VAL A 26 6.19 1.89 -0.71
C VAL A 26 5.80 1.28 0.63
N MET A 27 5.18 0.09 0.61
CA MET A 27 4.87 -0.66 1.83
C MET A 27 6.05 -1.52 2.31
N THR A 28 7.03 -1.75 1.44
CA THR A 28 8.29 -2.43 1.72
C THR A 28 9.48 -1.48 1.58
N ASP A 29 10.65 -1.93 1.99
CA ASP A 29 11.92 -1.25 1.75
C ASP A 29 12.41 -1.36 0.29
N GLY A 30 11.62 -1.94 -0.62
CA GLY A 30 11.99 -2.18 -2.02
C GLY A 30 12.90 -3.39 -2.23
N GLY A 31 13.28 -4.09 -1.15
CA GLY A 31 14.07 -5.31 -1.23
C GLY A 31 13.26 -6.54 -1.63
N LEU A 32 13.85 -7.39 -2.46
CA LEU A 32 13.37 -8.74 -2.74
C LEU A 32 14.38 -9.74 -2.19
N TYR A 33 13.91 -10.62 -1.32
CA TYR A 33 14.72 -11.69 -0.75
C TYR A 33 14.26 -13.02 -1.34
N TYR A 34 15.20 -13.86 -1.74
CA TYR A 34 14.93 -15.18 -2.31
C TYR A 34 15.53 -16.25 -1.42
N THR A 35 14.79 -17.33 -1.18
CA THR A 35 15.33 -18.55 -0.58
C THR A 35 16.02 -19.41 -1.63
N GLU A 36 16.82 -20.40 -1.20
CA GLU A 36 17.41 -21.39 -2.14
C GLU A 36 16.35 -22.20 -2.89
N SER A 37 15.14 -22.33 -2.33
CA SER A 37 13.99 -22.98 -2.97
C SER A 37 13.21 -22.06 -3.93
N GLY A 38 13.64 -20.80 -4.09
CA GLY A 38 13.01 -19.82 -4.97
C GLY A 38 11.79 -19.10 -4.38
N GLU A 39 11.55 -19.20 -3.08
CA GLU A 39 10.47 -18.45 -2.42
C GLU A 39 10.86 -16.97 -2.26
N GLU A 40 9.90 -16.08 -2.52
CA GLU A 40 10.06 -14.64 -2.33
C GLU A 40 9.61 -14.18 -0.93
N LEU A 41 10.47 -13.42 -0.26
CA LEU A 41 10.17 -12.75 1.00
C LEU A 41 10.24 -11.23 0.84
N ARG A 42 9.42 -10.53 1.63
CA ARG A 42 9.34 -9.06 1.68
C ARG A 42 9.32 -8.59 3.13
N LYS A 43 9.97 -7.47 3.39
CA LYS A 43 9.96 -6.83 4.71
C LYS A 43 8.95 -5.69 4.73
N PHE A 44 7.96 -5.80 5.61
CA PHE A 44 6.94 -4.76 5.86
C PHE A 44 7.16 -4.10 7.22
N ASN A 45 6.72 -2.85 7.37
CA ASN A 45 6.76 -2.17 8.65
C ASN A 45 5.47 -2.41 9.47
N VAL A 46 5.62 -2.66 10.77
CA VAL A 46 4.48 -2.80 11.69
C VAL A 46 3.78 -1.46 11.91
N LYS A 47 4.52 -0.35 11.99
CA LYS A 47 3.96 0.99 12.18
C LYS A 47 3.06 1.40 11.02
N ASP A 48 3.46 1.08 9.78
CA ASP A 48 2.63 1.35 8.60
C ASP A 48 1.33 0.54 8.64
N GLY A 49 1.40 -0.72 9.10
CA GLY A 49 0.20 -1.53 9.31
C GLY A 49 -0.77 -0.92 10.33
N MET A 50 -0.24 -0.33 11.41
CA MET A 50 -1.05 0.40 12.38
C MET A 50 -1.66 1.67 11.76
N GLY A 51 -0.87 2.45 11.01
CA GLY A 51 -1.35 3.64 10.31
C GLY A 51 -2.49 3.33 9.33
N ILE A 52 -2.35 2.27 8.53
CA ILE A 52 -3.41 1.79 7.63
C ILE A 52 -4.67 1.43 8.41
N LYS A 53 -4.54 0.72 9.55
CA LYS A 53 -5.68 0.36 10.39
C LYS A 53 -6.38 1.57 11.00
N LEU A 54 -5.62 2.55 11.48
CA LEU A 54 -6.18 3.80 12.00
C LEU A 54 -6.91 4.59 10.90
N LEU A 55 -6.35 4.64 9.69
CA LEU A 55 -6.98 5.29 8.55
C LEU A 55 -8.28 4.60 8.14
N GLN A 56 -8.30 3.26 8.09
CA GLN A 56 -9.52 2.49 7.83
C GLN A 56 -10.63 2.78 8.86
N GLN A 57 -10.27 3.01 10.12
CA GLN A 57 -11.23 3.34 11.18
C GLN A 57 -11.90 4.71 11.01
N THR A 58 -11.31 5.63 10.24
CA THR A 58 -11.94 6.92 9.92
C THR A 58 -12.94 6.83 8.76
N GLY A 59 -13.09 5.64 8.16
CA GLY A 59 -13.93 5.43 6.98
C GLY A 59 -13.24 5.74 5.66
N ILE A 60 -11.95 6.07 5.67
CA ILE A 60 -11.15 6.19 4.45
C ILE A 60 -10.82 4.78 3.95
N GLU A 61 -11.19 4.50 2.71
CA GLU A 61 -10.91 3.23 2.06
C GLU A 61 -9.41 3.11 1.75
N VAL A 62 -8.91 1.88 1.75
CA VAL A 62 -7.52 1.58 1.36
C VAL A 62 -7.55 0.58 0.22
N ALA A 63 -6.75 0.88 -0.81
CA ALA A 63 -6.53 0.00 -1.95
C ALA A 63 -5.05 -0.33 -2.10
N VAL A 64 -4.76 -1.53 -2.63
CA VAL A 64 -3.41 -1.93 -3.04
C VAL A 64 -3.42 -2.30 -4.51
N ILE A 65 -2.50 -1.72 -5.28
CA ILE A 65 -2.31 -2.01 -6.70
C ILE A 65 -0.83 -2.26 -6.95
N THR A 66 -0.48 -3.49 -7.30
CA THR A 66 0.91 -3.90 -7.44
C THR A 66 1.12 -4.88 -8.59
N ASN A 67 2.31 -4.84 -9.18
CA ASN A 67 2.77 -5.84 -10.14
C ASN A 67 3.14 -7.16 -9.42
N SER A 68 3.46 -7.11 -8.13
CA SER A 68 3.73 -8.31 -7.34
C SER A 68 2.50 -9.19 -7.18
N SER A 69 2.66 -10.50 -7.35
CA SER A 69 1.62 -11.49 -7.03
C SER A 69 2.05 -12.51 -5.96
N CYS A 70 3.20 -12.29 -5.31
CA CYS A 70 3.77 -13.23 -4.34
C CYS A 70 2.85 -13.50 -3.13
N ARG A 71 3.10 -14.63 -2.47
CA ARG A 71 2.34 -15.05 -1.29
C ARG A 71 2.51 -14.09 -0.09
N ALA A 72 3.72 -13.56 0.13
CA ALA A 72 3.98 -12.65 1.25
C ALA A 72 3.15 -11.36 1.15
N THR A 73 3.06 -10.77 -0.04
CA THR A 73 2.26 -9.57 -0.30
C THR A 73 0.77 -9.85 -0.09
N ARG A 74 0.24 -10.93 -0.70
CA ARG A 74 -1.17 -11.31 -0.54
C ARG A 74 -1.53 -11.52 0.93
N HIS A 75 -0.70 -12.24 1.66
CA HIS A 75 -0.90 -12.50 3.08
C HIS A 75 -0.89 -11.19 3.90
N ARG A 76 0.02 -10.26 3.61
CA ARG A 76 0.07 -8.96 4.30
C ARG A 76 -1.19 -8.12 4.05
N VAL A 77 -1.62 -8.01 2.79
CA VAL A 77 -2.82 -7.28 2.37
C VAL A 77 -4.07 -7.86 3.05
N GLN A 78 -4.21 -9.19 3.04
CA GLN A 78 -5.29 -9.90 3.71
C GLN A 78 -5.28 -9.66 5.22
N LYS A 79 -4.12 -9.74 5.88
CA LYS A 79 -3.98 -9.49 7.32
C LYS A 79 -4.34 -8.06 7.71
N LEU A 80 -4.11 -7.10 6.82
CA LEU A 80 -4.55 -5.72 6.99
C LEU A 80 -6.03 -5.50 6.62
N GLY A 81 -6.74 -6.53 6.16
CA GLY A 81 -8.16 -6.43 5.79
C GLY A 81 -8.43 -5.41 4.69
N ILE A 82 -7.47 -5.22 3.78
CA ILE A 82 -7.60 -4.29 2.65
C ILE A 82 -8.52 -4.94 1.62
N LYS A 83 -9.67 -4.32 1.38
CA LYS A 83 -10.75 -4.86 0.52
C LYS A 83 -10.39 -4.78 -0.97
N TYR A 84 -9.92 -3.61 -1.41
CA TYR A 84 -9.57 -3.37 -2.81
C TYR A 84 -8.11 -3.77 -3.03
N SER A 85 -7.87 -4.95 -3.61
CA SER A 85 -6.52 -5.44 -3.82
C SER A 85 -6.36 -6.04 -5.21
N PHE A 86 -5.42 -5.48 -5.96
CA PHE A 86 -5.13 -5.84 -7.35
C PHE A 86 -3.66 -6.24 -7.45
N PHE A 87 -3.43 -7.48 -7.91
CA PHE A 87 -2.11 -8.11 -7.96
C PHE A 87 -1.80 -8.51 -9.40
N ALA A 88 -0.52 -8.64 -9.74
CA ALA A 88 -0.08 -8.88 -11.13
C ALA A 88 -0.63 -7.82 -12.11
N VAL A 89 -0.69 -6.55 -11.68
CA VAL A 89 -1.15 -5.44 -12.51
C VAL A 89 0.06 -4.65 -13.01
N GLU A 90 0.32 -4.75 -14.31
CA GLU A 90 1.32 -3.92 -15.00
C GLU A 90 0.74 -2.54 -15.33
N ASP A 91 -0.42 -2.50 -15.99
CA ASP A 91 -1.17 -1.27 -16.23
C ASP A 91 -2.09 -0.95 -15.06
N LYS A 92 -1.59 -0.12 -14.14
CA LYS A 92 -2.35 0.30 -12.95
C LYS A 92 -3.55 1.19 -13.28
N LEU A 93 -3.54 1.90 -14.42
CA LEU A 93 -4.65 2.77 -14.81
C LEU A 93 -5.89 1.96 -15.18
N ALA A 94 -5.73 0.71 -15.62
CA ALA A 94 -6.85 -0.16 -15.97
C ALA A 94 -7.72 -0.59 -14.77
N VAL A 95 -7.24 -0.37 -13.53
CA VAL A 95 -7.92 -0.78 -12.28
C VAL A 95 -8.15 0.37 -11.30
N LEU A 96 -7.84 1.61 -11.72
CA LEU A 96 -8.12 2.85 -10.99
C LEU A 96 -9.40 3.49 -11.51
#